data_AF-A0A2N6FM87-F1
#
_entry.id   AF-A0A2N6FM87-F1
#
_cell.length_a   1.000
_cell.length_b   1.000
_cell.length_c   1.000
_cell.angle_alpha   90.00
_cell.angle_beta   90.00
_cell.angle_gamma   90.00
#
_symmetry.space_group_name_H-M   'P 1'
#
loop_
_entity.id
_entity.type
_entity.pdbx_description
1 polymer ?
#
loop_
_entity_poly.entity_id
_entity_poly.type
_entity_poly.pdbx_seq_one_letter_code
_entity_poly.pdbx_strand_id
1 'polypeptide(L)'
;MAIKKLSKEQRWLEEQKKILRNKVVIQKNDFIKGNTSIFSIEDLKIFKLIISKVKSQETLFDEFYEITTDEIKALNINETHLHKVTVNSLKKLANTYVRMEDKDGTPKEVGLIRNEFKFPKYSRKIIIQFNDDMKEYLLAIKGNYTKYSLIDIVNFKLKHTLKLYEFLKSVNLNVMKVKVETLKKELDLTDKYPKFFEFKRRVLEPCIEEINEKTESLNVSYTLIKEGRDVTIIIFHIQRFDTKDILKSTKVIEHDYKHLIGLDCIYFDKYYTLEDLDLEKNVIFLREKGSDNYSNIMTSDKAQLENTLRSLYKEKFDDVVIDVPVVDEDENDELAQLDKIKDFKKFKEKTIEEYKNKELLNNAPNFIEDTIIVVNDLGLLVNSKTDKIITKEEAYEIWIYLFKNRDKIGVIEKVSPVKKFIGKNIIVERFVESRGIKDKFIYEIIDILQEEENQFRMVLEDIYDNKVEKAKTLLTYEQLEKYIIQNKYEEKKY
;
A
#
# COMPACT_ATOMS: atom_id res chain seq x y z
N MET A 1 6.22 18.30 15.19
CA MET A 1 6.32 17.20 14.21
C MET A 1 7.40 16.22 14.66
N ALA A 2 7.01 15.10 15.27
CA ALA A 2 7.94 14.03 15.60
C ALA A 2 8.12 13.13 14.36
N ILE A 3 9.35 13.03 13.85
CA ILE A 3 9.70 12.09 12.78
C ILE A 3 9.56 10.67 13.36
N LYS A 4 8.52 9.93 12.94
CA LYS A 4 8.32 8.53 13.36
C LYS A 4 9.53 7.70 12.92
N LYS A 5 10.32 7.20 13.88
CA LYS A 5 11.49 6.35 13.60
C LYS A 5 11.00 5.01 13.03
N LEU A 6 11.37 4.70 11.78
CA LEU A 6 11.14 3.38 11.17
C LEU A 6 11.73 2.26 12.05
N SER A 7 11.02 1.13 12.15
CA SER A 7 11.49 -0.07 12.85
C SER A 7 12.75 -0.65 12.17
N LYS A 8 13.50 -1.51 12.89
CA LYS A 8 14.70 -2.14 12.33
C LYS A 8 14.40 -2.95 11.06
N GLU A 9 13.26 -3.64 11.04
CA GLU A 9 12.79 -4.42 9.89
C GLU A 9 12.36 -3.53 8.72
N GLN A 10 11.65 -2.44 8.99
CA GLN A 10 11.25 -1.48 7.95
C GLN A 10 12.47 -0.82 7.29
N ARG A 11 13.48 -0.43 8.08
CA ARG A 11 14.74 0.12 7.56
C ARG A 11 15.48 -0.88 6.67
N TRP A 12 15.51 -2.16 7.09
CA TRP A 12 16.13 -3.22 6.31
C TRP A 12 15.40 -3.45 4.98
N LEU A 13 14.06 -3.45 4.99
CA LEU A 13 13.27 -3.59 3.77
C LEU A 13 13.48 -2.42 2.80
N GLU A 14 13.54 -1.18 3.31
CA GLU A 14 13.88 0.00 2.50
C GLU A 14 15.29 -0.08 1.91
N GLU A 15 16.26 -0.56 2.70
CA GLU A 15 17.63 -0.76 2.24
C GLU A 15 17.72 -1.85 1.16
N GLN A 16 17.03 -2.98 1.33
CA GLN A 16 16.91 -4.02 0.30
C GLN A 16 16.31 -3.47 -0.99
N LYS A 17 15.19 -2.73 -0.90
CA LYS A 17 14.54 -2.09 -2.05
C LYS A 17 15.49 -1.11 -2.76
N LYS A 18 16.33 -0.40 -1.99
CA LYS A 18 17.33 0.53 -2.53
C LYS A 18 18.47 -0.20 -3.26
N ILE A 19 19.02 -1.25 -2.67
CA ILE A 19 20.14 -2.03 -3.24
C ILE A 19 19.70 -2.74 -4.51
N LEU A 20 18.51 -3.35 -4.51
CA LEU A 20 17.99 -4.14 -5.62
C LEU A 20 17.10 -3.32 -6.57
N ARG A 21 17.11 -1.99 -6.43
CA ARG A 21 16.32 -1.09 -7.27
C ARG A 21 16.65 -1.31 -8.74
N ASN A 22 15.62 -1.41 -9.57
CA ASN A 22 15.71 -1.62 -11.02
C ASN A 22 16.42 -2.93 -11.44
N LYS A 23 16.63 -3.88 -10.52
CA LYS A 23 17.09 -5.23 -10.89
C LYS A 23 15.91 -6.03 -11.40
N VAL A 24 15.93 -6.35 -12.68
CA VAL A 24 14.85 -7.06 -13.36
C VAL A 24 15.40 -8.35 -13.90
N VAL A 25 14.71 -9.46 -13.64
CA VAL A 25 15.01 -10.75 -14.21
C VAL A 25 14.23 -10.89 -15.51
N ILE A 26 14.91 -11.23 -16.59
CA ILE A 26 14.31 -11.50 -17.90
C ILE A 26 14.88 -12.82 -18.42
N GLN A 27 14.02 -13.78 -18.73
CA GLN A 27 14.40 -15.11 -19.23
C GLN A 27 13.27 -15.67 -20.10
N LYS A 28 13.58 -16.52 -21.08
CA LYS A 28 12.56 -17.23 -21.86
C LYS A 28 11.72 -18.17 -20.99
N ASN A 29 10.44 -18.30 -21.32
CA ASN A 29 9.50 -19.15 -20.58
C ASN A 29 9.94 -20.61 -20.54
N ASP A 30 10.58 -21.09 -21.60
CA ASP A 30 11.03 -22.49 -21.68
C ASP A 30 12.01 -22.84 -20.57
N PHE A 31 12.89 -21.90 -20.17
CA PHE A 31 13.85 -22.12 -19.09
C PHE A 31 13.19 -22.38 -17.73
N ILE A 32 12.01 -21.82 -17.48
CA ILE A 32 11.27 -21.97 -16.20
C ILE A 32 10.86 -23.43 -15.97
N LYS A 33 10.63 -24.19 -17.05
CA LYS A 33 10.25 -25.60 -17.02
C LYS A 33 11.40 -26.53 -16.62
N GLY A 34 12.62 -26.02 -16.55
CA GLY A 34 13.80 -26.79 -16.19
C GLY A 34 13.72 -27.38 -14.79
N ASN A 35 14.29 -28.57 -14.61
CA ASN A 35 14.31 -29.21 -13.30
C ASN A 35 15.36 -28.55 -12.39
N THR A 36 14.88 -27.95 -11.31
CA THR A 36 15.69 -27.23 -10.32
C THR A 36 15.65 -27.87 -8.93
N SER A 37 15.20 -29.13 -8.84
CA SER A 37 15.04 -29.87 -7.58
C SER A 37 16.27 -29.84 -6.67
N ILE A 38 17.44 -29.89 -7.29
CA ILE A 38 18.72 -29.95 -6.58
C ILE A 38 19.06 -28.64 -5.87
N PHE A 39 18.56 -27.51 -6.35
CA PHE A 39 18.87 -26.18 -5.81
C PHE A 39 18.06 -25.86 -4.55
N SER A 40 18.69 -25.13 -3.62
CA SER A 40 18.00 -24.49 -2.50
C SER A 40 17.37 -23.16 -2.95
N ILE A 41 16.59 -22.54 -2.07
CA ILE A 41 16.03 -21.21 -2.34
C ILE A 41 17.14 -20.15 -2.47
N GLU A 42 18.22 -20.25 -1.69
CA GLU A 42 19.37 -19.34 -1.76
C GLU A 42 20.13 -19.51 -3.08
N ASP A 43 20.34 -20.75 -3.52
CA ASP A 43 20.96 -21.05 -4.82
C ASP A 43 20.20 -20.37 -5.96
N LEU A 44 18.86 -20.50 -5.95
CA LEU A 44 17.99 -19.89 -6.97
C LEU A 44 18.03 -18.36 -6.89
N LYS A 45 17.94 -17.77 -5.70
CA LYS A 45 18.01 -16.30 -5.55
C LYS A 45 19.33 -15.73 -6.05
N ILE A 46 20.46 -16.38 -5.72
CA ILE A 46 21.78 -15.98 -6.24
C ILE A 46 21.79 -16.08 -7.76
N PHE A 47 21.25 -17.16 -8.31
CA PHE A 47 21.19 -17.32 -9.76
C PHE A 47 20.33 -16.25 -10.44
N LYS A 48 19.16 -15.93 -9.89
CA LYS A 48 18.30 -14.84 -10.39
C LYS A 48 18.95 -13.47 -10.26
N LEU A 49 19.74 -13.22 -9.22
CA LEU A 49 20.56 -12.02 -9.10
C LEU A 49 21.57 -11.92 -10.26
N ILE A 50 22.26 -13.00 -10.60
CA ILE A 50 23.21 -13.02 -11.72
C ILE A 50 22.46 -12.78 -13.04
N ILE A 51 21.31 -13.44 -13.27
CA ILE A 51 20.47 -13.21 -14.46
C ILE A 51 20.04 -11.75 -14.56
N SER A 52 19.73 -11.09 -13.44
CA SER A 52 19.34 -9.67 -13.45
C SER A 52 20.41 -8.69 -13.93
N LYS A 53 21.66 -9.16 -14.10
CA LYS A 53 22.76 -8.39 -14.69
C LYS A 53 22.83 -8.49 -16.21
N VAL A 54 22.15 -9.47 -16.81
CA VAL A 54 22.18 -9.70 -18.25
C VAL A 54 21.34 -8.66 -18.97
N LYS A 55 21.90 -8.06 -20.01
CA LYS A 55 21.17 -7.20 -20.94
C LYS A 55 20.50 -8.06 -22.01
N SER A 56 19.28 -8.51 -21.74
CA SER A 56 18.59 -9.48 -22.61
C SER A 56 18.29 -9.06 -24.05
N GLN A 57 18.53 -7.79 -24.41
CA GLN A 57 18.41 -7.29 -25.78
C GLN A 57 19.67 -7.53 -26.62
N GLU A 58 20.81 -7.79 -25.98
CA GLU A 58 22.06 -8.06 -26.67
C GLU A 58 22.11 -9.48 -27.24
N THR A 59 23.01 -9.71 -28.20
CA THR A 59 23.19 -11.00 -28.89
C THR A 59 24.36 -11.81 -28.34
N LEU A 60 25.19 -11.22 -27.50
CA LEU A 60 26.34 -11.84 -26.85
C LEU A 60 26.31 -11.49 -25.37
N PHE A 61 26.89 -12.36 -24.55
CA PHE A 61 27.09 -12.06 -23.15
C PHE A 61 28.26 -11.09 -23.01
N ASP A 62 28.20 -10.22 -22.00
CA ASP A 62 29.40 -9.57 -21.48
C ASP A 62 30.41 -10.66 -21.05
N GLU A 63 31.71 -10.37 -21.20
CA GLU A 63 32.77 -11.31 -20.82
C GLU A 63 32.68 -11.71 -19.34
N PHE A 64 32.18 -10.81 -18.49
CA PHE A 64 32.10 -10.98 -17.06
C PHE A 64 30.88 -10.26 -16.46
N TYR A 65 30.26 -10.89 -15.48
CA TYR A 65 29.19 -10.30 -14.67
C TYR A 65 29.65 -10.11 -13.23
N GLU A 66 29.37 -8.93 -12.68
CA GLU A 66 29.73 -8.59 -11.31
C GLU A 66 28.50 -8.62 -10.38
N ILE A 67 28.61 -9.35 -9.28
CA ILE A 67 27.70 -9.26 -8.14
C ILE A 67 28.46 -8.77 -6.89
N THR A 68 27.82 -7.96 -6.05
CA THR A 68 28.44 -7.45 -4.83
C THR A 68 28.01 -8.22 -3.59
N THR A 69 28.83 -8.18 -2.54
CA THR A 69 28.45 -8.75 -1.24
C THR A 69 27.16 -8.13 -0.70
N ASP A 70 26.94 -6.83 -0.91
CA ASP A 70 25.73 -6.13 -0.47
C ASP A 70 24.48 -6.58 -1.24
N GLU A 71 24.60 -6.85 -2.55
CA GLU A 71 23.51 -7.42 -3.34
C GLU A 71 23.14 -8.82 -2.85
N ILE A 72 24.12 -9.64 -2.47
CA ILE A 72 23.88 -10.99 -1.93
C ILE A 72 23.22 -10.92 -0.56
N LYS A 73 23.65 -9.99 0.31
CA LYS A 73 22.99 -9.73 1.60
C LYS A 73 21.53 -9.34 1.42
N ALA A 74 21.24 -8.53 0.40
CA ALA A 74 19.89 -8.09 0.07
C ALA A 74 18.97 -9.24 -0.41
N LEU A 75 19.51 -10.43 -0.72
CA LEU A 75 18.72 -11.65 -1.02
C LEU A 75 18.18 -12.34 0.24
N ASN A 76 18.34 -11.74 1.41
CA ASN A 76 17.94 -12.28 2.71
C ASN A 76 18.63 -13.62 3.04
N ILE A 77 19.92 -13.71 2.70
CA ILE A 77 20.78 -14.86 3.03
C ILE A 77 21.48 -14.59 4.36
N ASN A 78 21.56 -15.60 5.23
CA ASN A 78 22.16 -15.47 6.57
C ASN A 78 23.61 -14.93 6.50
N GLU A 79 23.86 -13.80 7.17
CA GLU A 79 25.13 -13.07 7.11
C GLU A 79 26.32 -13.87 7.65
N THR A 80 26.12 -14.71 8.67
CA THR A 80 27.19 -15.42 9.39
C THR A 80 27.99 -16.35 8.47
N HIS A 81 27.37 -16.83 7.40
CA HIS A 81 27.99 -17.74 6.44
C HIS A 81 27.92 -17.24 5.00
N LEU A 82 27.65 -15.95 4.79
CA LEU A 82 27.37 -15.37 3.47
C LEU A 82 28.38 -15.78 2.40
N HIS A 83 29.68 -15.61 2.65
CA HIS A 83 30.73 -15.98 1.69
C HIS A 83 30.73 -17.48 1.40
N LYS A 84 30.66 -18.32 2.43
CA LYS A 84 30.66 -19.79 2.30
C LYS A 84 29.42 -20.27 1.54
N VAL A 85 28.25 -19.77 1.88
CA VAL A 85 26.97 -20.06 1.19
C VAL A 85 27.09 -19.65 -0.27
N THR A 86 27.54 -18.43 -0.55
CA THR A 86 27.70 -17.93 -1.92
C THR A 86 28.64 -18.81 -2.74
N VAL A 87 29.82 -19.13 -2.23
CA VAL A 87 30.80 -19.97 -2.94
C VAL A 87 30.23 -21.36 -3.19
N ASN A 88 29.52 -21.95 -2.23
CA ASN A 88 28.89 -23.25 -2.41
C ASN A 88 27.78 -23.21 -3.48
N SER A 89 26.93 -22.18 -3.45
CA SER A 89 25.89 -21.97 -4.47
C SER A 89 26.50 -21.80 -5.85
N LEU A 90 27.55 -20.99 -6.01
CA LEU A 90 28.23 -20.79 -7.30
C LEU A 90 28.84 -22.11 -7.81
N LYS A 91 29.55 -22.85 -6.96
CA LYS A 91 30.08 -24.17 -7.33
C LYS A 91 28.97 -25.13 -7.75
N LYS A 92 27.83 -25.11 -7.06
CA LYS A 92 26.70 -25.96 -7.38
C LYS A 92 26.04 -25.57 -8.71
N LEU A 93 25.85 -24.28 -8.94
CA LEU A 93 25.34 -23.73 -10.21
C LEU A 93 26.27 -24.06 -11.39
N ALA A 94 27.60 -24.01 -11.20
CA ALA A 94 28.55 -24.35 -12.26
C ALA A 94 28.64 -25.84 -12.58
N ASN A 95 28.43 -26.72 -11.58
CA ASN A 95 28.55 -28.16 -11.75
C ASN A 95 27.21 -28.86 -12.02
N THR A 96 26.12 -28.12 -12.14
CA THR A 96 24.79 -28.67 -12.40
C THR A 96 24.35 -28.32 -13.81
N TYR A 97 23.91 -29.33 -14.55
CA TYR A 97 23.22 -29.17 -15.81
C TYR A 97 21.72 -29.30 -15.58
N VAL A 98 20.96 -28.29 -16.02
CA VAL A 98 19.50 -28.34 -15.95
C VAL A 98 18.99 -29.09 -17.17
N ARG A 99 18.23 -30.16 -16.93
CA ARG A 99 17.60 -30.93 -18.01
C ARG A 99 16.39 -30.17 -18.54
N MET A 100 16.41 -29.94 -19.85
CA MET A 100 15.39 -29.27 -20.65
C MET A 100 14.88 -30.23 -21.74
N GLU A 101 13.76 -29.88 -22.36
CA GLU A 101 13.26 -30.52 -23.58
C GLU A 101 13.43 -29.53 -24.74
N ASP A 102 14.05 -29.97 -25.84
CA ASP A 102 14.12 -29.18 -27.08
C ASP A 102 12.77 -29.21 -27.82
N LYS A 103 12.61 -28.41 -28.87
CA LYS A 103 11.36 -28.29 -29.65
C LYS A 103 10.89 -29.63 -30.22
N ASP A 104 11.83 -30.51 -30.54
CA ASP A 104 11.56 -31.84 -31.09
C ASP A 104 11.36 -32.90 -30.01
N GLY A 105 11.30 -32.51 -28.73
CA GLY A 105 11.13 -33.39 -27.57
C GLY A 105 12.41 -34.08 -27.10
N THR A 106 13.56 -33.77 -27.71
CA THR A 106 14.85 -34.34 -27.32
C THR A 106 15.32 -33.75 -25.98
N PRO A 107 15.75 -34.56 -25.00
CA PRO A 107 16.30 -34.04 -23.76
C PRO A 107 17.63 -33.33 -24.03
N LYS A 108 17.77 -32.11 -23.50
CA LYS A 108 18.95 -31.26 -23.60
C LYS A 108 19.45 -30.92 -22.20
N GLU A 109 20.74 -31.06 -21.96
CA GLU A 109 21.38 -30.60 -20.73
C GLU A 109 21.92 -29.19 -20.93
N VAL A 110 21.58 -28.27 -20.03
CA VAL A 110 21.93 -26.85 -20.13
C VAL A 110 22.80 -26.47 -18.94
N GLY A 111 24.06 -26.13 -19.20
CA GLY A 111 24.93 -25.56 -18.18
C GLY A 111 24.49 -24.14 -17.80
N LEU A 112 24.57 -23.78 -16.52
CA LEU A 112 24.09 -22.47 -16.04
C LEU A 112 25.20 -21.40 -16.07
N ILE A 113 26.27 -21.61 -15.30
CA ILE A 113 27.40 -20.69 -15.21
C ILE A 113 28.70 -21.46 -15.41
N ARG A 114 29.77 -20.78 -15.84
CA ARG A 114 31.09 -21.41 -15.94
C ARG A 114 31.68 -21.60 -14.55
N ASN A 115 32.47 -22.65 -14.37
CA ASN A 115 33.24 -22.89 -13.14
C ASN A 115 34.50 -22.00 -13.08
N GLU A 116 34.33 -20.70 -13.31
CA GLU A 116 35.38 -19.69 -13.24
C GLU A 116 34.84 -18.48 -12.47
N PHE A 117 35.21 -18.38 -11.20
CA PHE A 117 34.79 -17.28 -10.32
C PHE A 117 36.01 -16.53 -9.80
N LYS A 118 36.01 -15.21 -9.90
CA LYS A 118 37.09 -14.37 -9.37
C LYS A 118 36.57 -13.55 -8.20
N PHE A 119 37.39 -13.47 -7.15
CA PHE A 119 37.14 -12.69 -5.94
C PHE A 119 38.23 -11.62 -5.84
N PRO A 120 38.11 -10.48 -6.55
CA PRO A 120 39.15 -9.47 -6.52
C PRO A 120 39.36 -8.95 -5.10
N LYS A 121 40.61 -8.93 -4.65
CA LYS A 121 40.96 -8.48 -3.30
C LYS A 121 40.42 -7.07 -3.05
N TYR A 122 39.90 -6.84 -1.84
CA TYR A 122 39.39 -5.54 -1.37
C TYR A 122 38.19 -4.96 -2.14
N SER A 123 37.61 -5.69 -3.10
CA SER A 123 36.54 -5.16 -3.95
C SER A 123 35.12 -5.40 -3.42
N ARG A 124 34.93 -6.39 -2.53
CA ARG A 124 33.60 -6.94 -2.15
C ARG A 124 32.75 -7.37 -3.37
N LYS A 125 33.40 -7.67 -4.49
CA LYS A 125 32.78 -8.13 -5.74
C LYS A 125 33.12 -9.59 -6.01
N ILE A 126 32.23 -10.23 -6.75
CA ILE A 126 32.43 -11.57 -7.29
C ILE A 126 32.17 -11.48 -8.80
N ILE A 127 33.12 -11.97 -9.57
CA ILE A 127 33.07 -11.99 -11.02
C ILE A 127 32.71 -13.39 -11.48
N ILE A 128 31.69 -13.49 -12.33
CA ILE A 128 31.06 -14.74 -12.79
C ILE A 128 30.86 -14.68 -14.31
N GLN A 129 30.82 -15.83 -14.96
CA GLN A 129 30.51 -15.96 -16.40
C GLN A 129 29.37 -16.95 -16.60
N PHE A 130 28.49 -16.67 -17.56
CA PHE A 130 27.49 -17.64 -17.99
C PHE A 130 28.09 -18.73 -18.87
N ASN A 131 27.50 -19.91 -18.82
CA ASN A 131 27.75 -20.93 -19.83
C ASN A 131 27.08 -20.49 -21.15
N ASP A 132 27.68 -20.84 -22.28
CA ASP A 132 27.18 -20.46 -23.61
C ASP A 132 25.80 -21.06 -23.89
N ASP A 133 25.46 -22.19 -23.26
CA ASP A 133 24.13 -22.81 -23.33
C ASP A 133 23.01 -21.86 -22.86
N MET A 134 23.30 -20.94 -21.93
CA MET A 134 22.32 -19.97 -21.43
C MET A 134 21.97 -18.88 -22.44
N LYS A 135 22.76 -18.71 -23.51
CA LYS A 135 22.54 -17.69 -24.54
C LYS A 135 21.14 -17.78 -25.13
N GLU A 136 20.67 -19.00 -25.37
CA GLU A 136 19.34 -19.25 -25.94
C GLU A 136 18.21 -18.74 -25.03
N TYR A 137 18.43 -18.70 -23.71
CA TYR A 137 17.40 -18.42 -22.71
C TYR A 137 17.44 -17.00 -22.16
N LEU A 138 18.59 -16.33 -22.21
CA LEU A 138 18.82 -15.02 -21.57
C LEU A 138 19.05 -13.86 -22.55
N LEU A 139 19.46 -14.15 -23.79
CA LEU A 139 19.83 -13.15 -24.80
C LEU A 139 18.88 -13.12 -25.99
N ALA A 140 18.92 -12.03 -26.75
CA ALA A 140 18.06 -11.76 -27.89
C ALA A 140 16.58 -12.10 -27.62
N ILE A 141 16.10 -11.79 -26.40
CA ILE A 141 14.80 -12.23 -25.94
C ILE A 141 13.70 -11.51 -26.73
N LYS A 142 12.89 -12.30 -27.44
CA LYS A 142 11.70 -11.89 -28.20
C LYS A 142 10.59 -12.92 -27.97
N GLY A 143 9.33 -12.51 -28.06
CA GLY A 143 8.17 -13.41 -27.95
C GLY A 143 7.86 -13.83 -26.52
N ASN A 144 7.82 -15.14 -26.24
CA ASN A 144 7.40 -15.72 -24.95
C ASN A 144 8.54 -15.69 -23.93
N TYR A 145 8.50 -14.70 -23.03
CA TYR A 145 9.47 -14.56 -21.94
C TYR A 145 8.79 -14.05 -20.67
N THR A 146 9.44 -14.31 -19.56
CA THR A 146 9.01 -13.85 -18.24
C THR A 146 9.88 -12.68 -17.83
N LYS A 147 9.24 -11.64 -17.27
CA LYS A 147 9.89 -10.47 -16.71
C LYS A 147 9.31 -10.17 -15.32
N TYR A 148 10.18 -10.01 -14.33
CA TYR A 148 9.78 -9.59 -12.99
C TYR A 148 10.89 -8.84 -12.25
N SER A 149 10.51 -8.08 -11.22
CA SER A 149 11.47 -7.38 -10.37
C SER A 149 12.11 -8.37 -9.41
N LEU A 150 13.44 -8.35 -9.28
CA LEU A 150 14.15 -9.26 -8.39
C LEU A 150 13.66 -9.14 -6.93
N ILE A 151 13.21 -7.95 -6.53
CA ILE A 151 12.68 -7.68 -5.19
C ILE A 151 11.46 -8.55 -4.83
N ASP A 152 10.67 -8.99 -5.82
CA ASP A 152 9.47 -9.79 -5.55
C ASP A 152 9.85 -11.16 -4.96
N ILE A 153 11.01 -11.71 -5.34
CA ILE A 153 11.39 -13.07 -4.96
C ILE A 153 12.36 -13.14 -3.77
N VAL A 154 12.95 -12.02 -3.33
CA VAL A 154 14.02 -12.06 -2.32
C VAL A 154 13.53 -12.50 -0.95
N ASN A 155 12.25 -12.32 -0.65
CA ASN A 155 11.67 -12.65 0.64
C ASN A 155 10.98 -14.02 0.68
N PHE A 156 10.96 -14.75 -0.44
CA PHE A 156 10.46 -16.13 -0.47
C PHE A 156 11.38 -17.05 0.34
N LYS A 157 10.77 -17.91 1.17
CA LYS A 157 11.43 -18.93 1.98
C LYS A 157 11.33 -20.29 1.31
N LEU A 158 10.31 -20.53 0.48
CA LEU A 158 10.12 -21.81 -0.20
C LEU A 158 10.54 -21.73 -1.67
N LYS A 159 11.33 -22.72 -2.13
CA LYS A 159 11.71 -22.80 -3.56
C LYS A 159 10.52 -23.02 -4.50
N HIS A 160 9.48 -23.71 -4.02
CA HIS A 160 8.28 -23.97 -4.81
C HIS A 160 7.47 -22.69 -5.02
N THR A 161 7.49 -21.74 -4.08
CA THR A 161 6.92 -20.40 -4.24
C THR A 161 7.57 -19.66 -5.40
N LEU A 162 8.91 -19.70 -5.48
CA LEU A 162 9.64 -19.10 -6.59
C LEU A 162 9.23 -19.71 -7.93
N LYS A 163 9.19 -21.05 -8.05
CA LYS A 163 8.76 -21.70 -9.31
C LYS A 163 7.30 -21.38 -9.65
N LEU A 164 6.40 -21.40 -8.66
CA LEU A 164 4.99 -21.06 -8.87
C LEU A 164 4.84 -19.61 -9.35
N TYR A 165 5.54 -18.67 -8.71
CA TYR A 165 5.55 -17.27 -9.11
C TYR A 165 6.03 -17.10 -10.55
N GLU A 166 7.16 -17.72 -10.91
CA GLU A 166 7.68 -17.65 -12.29
C GLU A 166 6.72 -18.28 -13.31
N PHE A 167 6.10 -19.41 -12.96
CA PHE A 167 5.10 -20.08 -13.79
C PHE A 167 3.88 -19.18 -14.04
N LEU A 168 3.32 -18.56 -13.00
CA LEU A 168 2.17 -17.66 -13.11
C LEU A 168 2.53 -16.37 -13.88
N LYS A 169 3.75 -15.84 -13.72
CA LYS A 169 4.24 -14.67 -14.46
C LYS A 169 4.59 -14.98 -15.91
N SER A 170 4.82 -16.24 -16.27
CA SER A 170 5.11 -16.65 -17.65
C SER A 170 3.91 -16.51 -18.58
N VAL A 171 2.71 -16.46 -18.01
CA VAL A 171 1.44 -16.31 -18.75
C VAL A 171 0.93 -14.89 -18.57
N ASN A 172 0.41 -14.28 -19.65
CA ASN A 172 -0.18 -12.94 -19.62
C ASN A 172 -1.71 -12.95 -19.36
N LEU A 173 -2.27 -14.07 -18.88
CA LEU A 173 -3.69 -14.25 -18.65
C LEU A 173 -4.03 -14.04 -17.18
N ASN A 174 -5.14 -13.36 -16.90
CA ASN A 174 -5.67 -13.20 -15.55
C ASN A 174 -6.35 -14.47 -15.02
N VAL A 175 -6.65 -15.44 -15.89
CA VAL A 175 -7.18 -16.75 -15.50
C VAL A 175 -6.35 -17.82 -16.17
N MET A 176 -5.82 -18.76 -15.38
CA MET A 176 -4.98 -19.85 -15.86
C MET A 176 -5.53 -21.19 -15.38
N LYS A 177 -5.93 -22.05 -16.32
CA LYS A 177 -6.39 -23.41 -16.03
C LYS A 177 -5.22 -24.38 -16.19
N VAL A 178 -4.89 -25.13 -15.15
CA VAL A 178 -3.79 -26.11 -15.18
C VAL A 178 -4.20 -27.41 -14.52
N LYS A 179 -3.80 -28.55 -15.10
CA LYS A 179 -3.98 -29.85 -14.47
C LYS A 179 -3.05 -29.98 -13.27
N VAL A 180 -3.51 -30.66 -12.21
CA VAL A 180 -2.72 -30.88 -10.99
C VAL A 180 -1.35 -31.51 -11.31
N GLU A 181 -1.33 -32.53 -12.18
CA GLU A 181 -0.10 -33.22 -12.56
C GLU A 181 0.86 -32.35 -13.37
N THR A 182 0.33 -31.47 -14.24
CA THR A 182 1.15 -30.48 -14.95
C THR A 182 1.77 -29.51 -13.96
N LEU A 183 0.99 -28.98 -13.01
CA LEU A 183 1.53 -28.07 -11.99
C LEU A 183 2.61 -28.74 -11.14
N LYS A 184 2.40 -30.00 -10.73
CA LYS A 184 3.42 -30.77 -10.00
C LYS A 184 4.71 -30.93 -10.81
N LYS A 185 4.62 -31.20 -12.12
CA LYS A 185 5.80 -31.27 -13.01
C LYS A 185 6.56 -29.94 -12.99
N GLU A 186 5.86 -28.82 -13.18
CA GLU A 186 6.46 -27.48 -13.23
C GLU A 186 7.13 -27.07 -11.90
N LEU A 187 6.58 -27.51 -10.77
CA LEU A 187 7.11 -27.26 -9.43
C LEU A 187 8.23 -28.23 -8.99
N ASP A 188 8.66 -29.14 -9.87
CA ASP A 188 9.61 -30.22 -9.60
C ASP A 188 9.14 -31.20 -8.49
N LEU A 189 7.85 -31.50 -8.51
CA LEU A 189 7.15 -32.35 -7.54
C LEU A 189 6.51 -33.58 -8.18
N THR A 190 7.03 -34.01 -9.34
CA THR A 190 6.65 -35.29 -9.95
C THR A 190 6.77 -36.42 -8.93
N ASP A 191 5.75 -37.28 -8.88
CA ASP A 191 5.61 -38.42 -7.95
C ASP A 191 5.55 -38.06 -6.44
N LYS A 192 5.52 -36.76 -6.09
CA LYS A 192 5.35 -36.30 -4.71
C LYS A 192 3.92 -35.89 -4.43
N TYR A 193 3.52 -36.04 -3.17
CA TYR A 193 2.17 -35.72 -2.69
C TYR A 193 1.08 -36.39 -3.53
N PRO A 194 1.03 -37.74 -3.53
CA PRO A 194 0.10 -38.49 -4.37
C PRO A 194 -1.35 -38.10 -4.10
N LYS A 195 -1.69 -37.81 -2.84
CA LYS A 195 -3.00 -37.26 -2.46
C LYS A 195 -3.03 -35.76 -2.68
N PHE A 196 -4.01 -35.28 -3.45
CA PHE A 196 -4.19 -33.83 -3.70
C PHE A 196 -4.28 -33.01 -2.41
N PHE A 197 -4.93 -33.53 -1.37
CA PHE A 197 -5.00 -32.86 -0.06
C PHE A 197 -3.62 -32.54 0.54
N GLU A 198 -2.64 -33.44 0.39
CA GLU A 198 -1.29 -33.20 0.89
C GLU A 198 -0.54 -32.18 0.04
N PHE A 199 -0.71 -32.25 -1.29
CA PHE A 199 -0.14 -31.27 -2.22
C PHE A 199 -0.70 -29.87 -1.92
N LYS A 200 -2.01 -29.78 -1.74
CA LYS A 200 -2.72 -28.55 -1.41
C LYS A 200 -2.17 -27.92 -0.12
N ARG A 201 -2.20 -28.68 0.98
CA ARG A 201 -1.80 -28.21 2.32
C ARG A 201 -0.31 -27.90 2.45
N ARG A 202 0.56 -28.67 1.80
CA ARG A 202 2.03 -28.56 2.00
C ARG A 202 2.73 -27.72 0.95
N VAL A 203 2.09 -27.45 -0.20
CA VAL A 203 2.72 -26.77 -1.31
C VAL A 203 1.83 -25.65 -1.83
N LEU A 204 0.64 -25.97 -2.36
CA LEU A 204 -0.18 -24.98 -3.05
C LEU A 204 -0.57 -23.81 -2.16
N GLU A 205 -1.17 -24.07 -1.00
CA GLU A 205 -1.61 -23.03 -0.06
C GLU A 205 -0.41 -22.22 0.47
N PRO A 206 0.66 -22.84 1.03
CA PRO A 206 1.83 -22.09 1.48
C PRO A 206 2.48 -21.23 0.39
N CYS A 207 2.54 -21.72 -0.85
CA CYS A 207 3.14 -20.95 -1.94
C CYS A 207 2.28 -19.75 -2.34
N ILE A 208 0.94 -19.90 -2.37
CA ILE A 208 0.03 -18.80 -2.71
C ILE A 208 0.02 -17.75 -1.60
N GLU A 209 -0.04 -18.18 -0.35
CA GLU A 209 0.08 -17.30 0.82
C GLU A 209 1.38 -16.49 0.75
N GLU A 210 2.51 -17.16 0.52
CA GLU A 210 3.81 -16.50 0.44
C GLU A 210 3.93 -15.55 -0.76
N ILE A 211 3.37 -15.87 -1.93
CA ILE A 211 3.32 -14.95 -3.07
C ILE A 211 2.52 -13.70 -2.71
N ASN A 212 1.32 -13.87 -2.14
CA ASN A 212 0.42 -12.76 -1.83
C ASN A 212 0.95 -11.89 -0.69
N GLU A 213 1.70 -12.47 0.26
CA GLU A 213 2.28 -11.73 1.39
C GLU A 213 3.56 -10.98 1.00
N LYS A 214 4.38 -11.55 0.10
CA LYS A 214 5.75 -11.06 -0.14
C LYS A 214 5.93 -10.32 -1.47
N THR A 215 4.98 -10.42 -2.40
CA THR A 215 5.07 -9.71 -3.69
C THR A 215 4.10 -8.56 -3.77
N GLU A 216 4.56 -7.43 -4.32
CA GLU A 216 3.70 -6.29 -4.60
C GLU A 216 3.09 -6.39 -6.02
N SER A 217 3.68 -7.19 -6.90
CA SER A 217 3.29 -7.24 -8.32
C SER A 217 2.25 -8.29 -8.68
N LEU A 218 1.86 -9.16 -7.75
CA LEU A 218 0.99 -10.31 -8.02
C LEU A 218 0.10 -10.66 -6.82
N ASN A 219 -1.21 -10.77 -7.04
CA ASN A 219 -2.14 -11.41 -6.11
C ASN A 219 -2.80 -12.59 -6.83
N VAL A 220 -2.84 -13.75 -6.17
CA VAL A 220 -3.26 -15.02 -6.72
C VAL A 220 -4.30 -15.66 -5.82
N SER A 221 -5.44 -16.02 -6.40
CA SER A 221 -6.41 -16.95 -5.80
C SER A 221 -6.65 -18.14 -6.73
N TYR A 222 -7.36 -19.16 -6.26
CA TYR A 222 -7.64 -20.32 -7.10
C TYR A 222 -8.98 -20.96 -6.80
N THR A 223 -9.57 -21.57 -7.82
CA THR A 223 -10.71 -22.48 -7.71
C THR A 223 -10.33 -23.87 -8.22
N LEU A 224 -11.07 -24.88 -7.78
CA LEU A 224 -10.80 -26.28 -8.08
C LEU A 224 -11.94 -26.88 -8.89
N ILE A 225 -11.61 -27.62 -9.94
CA ILE A 225 -12.57 -28.46 -10.67
C ILE A 225 -12.31 -29.91 -10.28
N LYS A 226 -13.39 -30.61 -9.97
CA LYS A 226 -13.39 -32.04 -9.67
C LYS A 226 -13.96 -32.82 -10.84
N GLU A 227 -13.37 -33.97 -11.11
CA GLU A 227 -13.97 -35.01 -11.95
C GLU A 227 -14.26 -36.21 -11.04
N GLY A 228 -15.54 -36.43 -10.74
CA GLY A 228 -15.94 -37.39 -9.71
C GLY A 228 -15.48 -36.95 -8.31
N ARG A 229 -14.68 -37.77 -7.65
CA ARG A 229 -14.15 -37.50 -6.29
C ARG A 229 -12.81 -36.77 -6.30
N ASP A 230 -12.10 -36.81 -7.42
CA ASP A 230 -10.73 -36.32 -7.51
C ASP A 230 -10.69 -34.91 -8.08
N VAL A 231 -9.79 -34.10 -7.52
CA VAL A 231 -9.50 -32.75 -8.04
C VAL A 231 -8.52 -32.91 -9.20
N THR A 232 -8.93 -32.51 -10.40
CA THR A 232 -8.13 -32.71 -11.63
C THR A 232 -7.51 -31.41 -12.13
N ILE A 233 -8.21 -30.28 -11.96
CA ILE A 233 -7.80 -28.98 -12.51
C ILE A 233 -7.83 -27.91 -11.41
N ILE A 234 -6.79 -27.08 -11.43
CA ILE A 234 -6.69 -25.85 -10.65
C ILE A 234 -6.88 -24.67 -11.62
N ILE A 235 -7.78 -23.75 -11.29
CA ILE A 235 -7.97 -22.50 -12.00
C ILE A 235 -7.37 -21.40 -11.13
N PHE A 236 -6.24 -20.84 -11.53
CA PHE A 236 -5.68 -19.66 -10.90
C PHE A 236 -6.36 -18.40 -11.43
N HIS A 237 -6.70 -17.49 -10.53
CA HIS A 237 -7.13 -16.12 -10.82
C HIS A 237 -5.98 -15.21 -10.38
N ILE A 238 -5.43 -14.48 -11.33
CA ILE A 238 -4.17 -13.75 -11.21
C ILE A 238 -4.46 -12.26 -11.44
N GLN A 239 -4.28 -11.48 -10.40
CA GLN A 239 -4.29 -10.02 -10.46
C GLN A 239 -2.85 -9.53 -10.52
N ARG A 240 -2.53 -8.72 -11.54
CA ARG A 240 -1.18 -8.18 -11.77
C ARG A 240 -1.20 -6.69 -11.52
N PHE A 241 -0.23 -6.23 -10.75
CA PHE A 241 -0.04 -4.82 -10.46
C PHE A 241 1.29 -4.39 -11.09
N ASP A 242 1.25 -3.35 -11.93
CA ASP A 242 2.48 -2.82 -12.51
C ASP A 242 3.18 -1.96 -11.45
N THR A 243 4.48 -2.15 -11.23
CA THR A 243 5.23 -1.40 -10.20
C THR A 243 5.19 0.12 -10.47
N LYS A 244 4.94 0.53 -11.72
CA LYS A 244 4.68 1.93 -12.09
C LYS A 244 3.29 2.42 -11.70
N ASP A 245 2.30 1.54 -11.67
CA ASP A 245 0.95 1.84 -11.17
C ASP A 245 0.93 1.79 -9.64
N ILE A 246 1.77 0.95 -9.02
CA ILE A 246 1.99 0.92 -7.58
C ILE A 246 2.72 2.20 -7.11
N LEU A 247 3.70 2.72 -7.84
CA LEU A 247 4.32 4.02 -7.50
C LEU A 247 3.38 5.22 -7.73
N LYS A 248 2.29 5.05 -8.50
CA LYS A 248 1.17 5.99 -8.55
C LYS A 248 0.16 5.77 -7.41
N SER A 249 -0.01 4.53 -6.93
CA SER A 249 -0.86 4.17 -5.79
C SER A 249 -0.13 4.22 -4.43
N THR A 250 1.19 4.46 -4.40
CA THR A 250 1.97 4.73 -3.19
C THR A 250 1.81 6.20 -2.77
N LYS A 251 0.59 6.73 -2.85
CA LYS A 251 0.08 7.62 -1.81
C LYS A 251 -0.65 6.70 -0.84
N VAL A 252 -0.04 6.49 0.33
CA VAL A 252 -0.60 5.85 1.54
C VAL A 252 -2.09 5.51 1.42
N ILE A 253 -2.43 4.24 1.22
CA ILE A 253 -3.81 3.78 1.35
C ILE A 253 -4.07 3.65 2.87
N GLU A 254 -4.83 4.59 3.43
CA GLU A 254 -5.58 4.35 4.67
C GLU A 254 -6.77 3.48 4.34
N HIS A 255 -6.94 2.36 5.04
CA HIS A 255 -8.18 1.57 4.98
C HIS A 255 -9.11 1.97 6.14
N ASP A 256 -10.42 1.90 5.89
CA ASP A 256 -11.47 2.46 6.77
C ASP A 256 -11.43 1.91 8.22
N TYR A 257 -10.93 0.69 8.41
CA TYR A 257 -10.87 -0.01 9.71
C TYR A 257 -9.53 0.08 10.45
N LYS A 258 -8.59 0.90 9.99
CA LYS A 258 -7.25 1.02 10.60
C LYS A 258 -7.30 1.45 12.06
N HIS A 259 -8.32 2.21 12.43
CA HIS A 259 -8.57 2.66 13.79
C HIS A 259 -8.89 1.53 14.77
N LEU A 260 -9.27 0.35 14.28
CA LEU A 260 -9.60 -0.82 15.11
C LEU A 260 -8.37 -1.67 15.46
N ILE A 261 -7.28 -1.55 14.69
CA ILE A 261 -6.07 -2.36 14.89
C ILE A 261 -5.44 -2.03 16.25
N GLY A 262 -5.19 -3.06 17.05
CA GLY A 262 -4.66 -2.96 18.41
C GLY A 262 -5.72 -2.84 19.51
N LEU A 263 -7.01 -2.80 19.17
CA LEU A 263 -8.09 -2.82 20.16
C LEU A 263 -8.40 -4.23 20.66
N ASP A 264 -8.87 -4.33 21.91
CA ASP A 264 -9.24 -5.60 22.52
C ASP A 264 -10.71 -5.94 22.30
N CYS A 265 -11.02 -7.23 22.16
CA CYS A 265 -12.36 -7.78 22.05
C CYS A 265 -12.51 -9.10 22.82
N ILE A 266 -13.76 -9.54 23.03
CA ILE A 266 -14.08 -10.85 23.60
C ILE A 266 -14.66 -11.73 22.50
N TYR A 267 -14.13 -12.94 22.34
CA TYR A 267 -14.59 -13.91 21.36
C TYR A 267 -14.58 -15.31 21.99
N PHE A 268 -15.71 -16.02 21.92
CA PHE A 268 -15.93 -17.31 22.63
C PHE A 268 -15.48 -17.30 24.10
N ASP A 269 -15.94 -16.31 24.87
CA ASP A 269 -15.68 -16.12 26.31
C ASP A 269 -14.20 -15.97 26.71
N LYS A 270 -13.34 -15.61 25.75
CA LYS A 270 -11.92 -15.32 25.96
C LYS A 270 -11.55 -13.95 25.40
N TYR A 271 -10.50 -13.34 25.96
CA TYR A 271 -10.05 -12.00 25.59
C TYR A 271 -8.99 -12.06 24.49
N TYR A 272 -9.13 -11.21 23.47
CA TYR A 272 -8.22 -11.12 22.33
C TYR A 272 -7.89 -9.67 21.98
N THR A 273 -6.82 -9.46 21.20
CA THR A 273 -6.46 -8.17 20.60
C THR A 273 -6.46 -8.27 19.08
N LEU A 274 -7.00 -7.27 18.38
CA LEU A 274 -6.94 -7.17 16.92
C LEU A 274 -5.52 -6.88 16.46
N GLU A 275 -4.94 -7.77 15.68
CA GLU A 275 -3.57 -7.60 15.21
C GLU A 275 -3.52 -7.06 13.79
N ASP A 276 -4.37 -7.58 12.91
CA ASP A 276 -4.41 -7.19 11.50
C ASP A 276 -5.75 -7.52 10.82
N LEU A 277 -6.00 -6.92 9.66
CA LEU A 277 -7.19 -7.09 8.83
C LEU A 277 -6.83 -7.23 7.35
N ASP A 278 -7.20 -8.35 6.74
CA ASP A 278 -7.08 -8.53 5.27
C ASP A 278 -8.47 -8.29 4.64
N LEU A 279 -8.71 -7.06 4.19
CA LEU A 279 -9.99 -6.62 3.63
C LEU A 279 -10.27 -7.15 2.21
N GLU A 280 -9.25 -7.60 1.50
CA GLU A 280 -9.43 -8.23 0.19
C GLU A 280 -9.81 -9.71 0.33
N LYS A 281 -9.36 -10.37 1.41
CA LYS A 281 -9.67 -11.78 1.70
C LYS A 281 -10.74 -11.99 2.78
N ASN A 282 -11.27 -10.90 3.34
CA ASN A 282 -12.29 -10.90 4.39
C ASN A 282 -11.87 -11.65 5.67
N VAL A 283 -10.65 -11.41 6.15
CA VAL A 283 -10.04 -12.11 7.31
C VAL A 283 -9.69 -11.17 8.45
N ILE A 284 -10.01 -11.60 9.68
CA ILE A 284 -9.71 -10.90 10.93
C ILE A 284 -8.68 -11.71 11.73
N PHE A 285 -7.55 -11.10 12.10
CA PHE A 285 -6.48 -11.75 12.87
C PHE A 285 -6.50 -11.30 14.33
N LEU A 286 -6.67 -12.27 15.25
CA LEU A 286 -6.78 -12.03 16.70
C LEU A 286 -5.69 -12.76 17.48
N ARG A 287 -5.17 -12.12 18.54
CA ARG A 287 -4.21 -12.73 19.49
C ARG A 287 -4.82 -12.86 20.88
N GLU A 288 -4.79 -14.06 21.47
CA GLU A 288 -5.39 -14.35 22.80
C GLU A 288 -4.57 -13.66 23.90
N LYS A 289 -5.24 -12.97 24.85
CA LYS A 289 -4.57 -12.30 25.97
C LYS A 289 -4.23 -13.29 27.09
N GLY A 290 -2.95 -13.34 27.45
CA GLY A 290 -2.43 -14.24 28.49
C GLY A 290 -1.84 -15.56 27.96
N SER A 291 -1.81 -15.75 26.64
CA SER A 291 -1.12 -16.83 25.94
C SER A 291 -0.48 -16.30 24.64
N ASP A 292 0.36 -17.09 23.97
CA ASP A 292 0.91 -16.74 22.64
C ASP A 292 0.10 -17.37 21.49
N ASN A 293 -1.19 -17.66 21.70
CA ASN A 293 -2.05 -18.27 20.69
C ASN A 293 -2.74 -17.22 19.80
N TYR A 294 -2.83 -17.53 18.51
CA TYR A 294 -3.50 -16.68 17.51
C TYR A 294 -4.75 -17.39 16.97
N SER A 295 -5.75 -16.62 16.59
CA SER A 295 -7.03 -17.10 16.09
C SER A 295 -7.50 -16.20 14.95
N ASN A 296 -7.92 -16.82 13.85
CA ASN A 296 -8.32 -16.08 12.65
C ASN A 296 -9.81 -16.32 12.39
N ILE A 297 -10.55 -15.27 12.08
CA ILE A 297 -11.97 -15.35 11.72
C ILE A 297 -12.08 -15.06 10.23
N MET A 298 -12.43 -16.08 9.46
CA MET A 298 -12.67 -15.99 8.01
C MET A 298 -14.15 -15.69 7.78
N THR A 299 -14.44 -14.71 6.95
CA THR A 299 -15.83 -14.33 6.62
C THR A 299 -16.07 -14.45 5.12
N SER A 300 -17.32 -14.71 4.72
CA SER A 300 -17.65 -15.13 3.35
C SER A 300 -17.52 -13.99 2.33
N ASP A 301 -17.70 -12.75 2.80
CA ASP A 301 -17.70 -11.53 2.01
C ASP A 301 -17.38 -10.32 2.90
N LYS A 302 -17.22 -9.16 2.27
CA LYS A 302 -16.86 -7.92 2.96
C LYS A 302 -17.91 -7.45 3.96
N ALA A 303 -19.19 -7.75 3.72
CA ALA A 303 -20.29 -7.39 4.61
C ALA A 303 -20.29 -8.25 5.89
N GLN A 304 -19.99 -9.54 5.77
CA GLN A 304 -19.81 -10.42 6.93
C GLN A 304 -18.56 -10.10 7.73
N LEU A 305 -17.46 -9.67 7.09
CA LEU A 305 -16.29 -9.13 7.78
C LEU A 305 -16.69 -7.92 8.63
N GLU A 306 -17.39 -6.98 8.01
CA GLU A 306 -17.82 -5.75 8.67
C GLU A 306 -18.75 -6.03 9.85
N ASN A 307 -19.73 -6.93 9.68
CA ASN A 307 -20.63 -7.35 10.76
C ASN A 307 -19.89 -8.07 11.89
N THR A 308 -18.88 -8.86 11.56
CA THR A 308 -18.05 -9.54 12.57
C THR A 308 -17.22 -8.52 13.35
N LEU A 309 -16.62 -7.53 12.69
CA LEU A 309 -15.91 -6.44 13.35
C LEU A 309 -16.84 -5.55 14.19
N ARG A 310 -18.04 -5.24 13.69
CA ARG A 310 -19.11 -4.56 14.43
C ARG A 310 -19.48 -5.31 15.70
N SER A 311 -19.61 -6.65 15.62
CA SER A 311 -19.90 -7.48 16.78
C SER A 311 -18.76 -7.53 17.80
N LEU A 312 -17.50 -7.53 17.34
CA LEU A 312 -16.32 -7.63 18.20
C LEU A 312 -15.98 -6.30 18.88
N TYR A 313 -16.16 -5.18 18.20
CA TYR A 313 -15.70 -3.86 18.66
C TYR A 313 -16.83 -2.85 18.95
N LYS A 314 -18.10 -3.24 18.71
CA LYS A 314 -19.35 -2.54 19.08
C LYS A 314 -19.23 -1.01 19.09
N GLU A 315 -19.22 -0.37 20.27
CA GLU A 315 -19.24 1.09 20.43
C GLU A 315 -18.03 1.79 19.79
N LYS A 316 -16.89 1.10 19.66
CA LYS A 316 -15.67 1.64 19.04
C LYS A 316 -15.60 1.39 17.54
N PHE A 317 -16.56 0.64 16.99
CA PHE A 317 -16.70 0.43 15.56
C PHE A 317 -17.36 1.65 14.89
N ASP A 318 -18.29 2.32 15.59
CA ASP A 318 -19.16 3.37 15.03
C ASP A 318 -18.79 4.81 15.45
N ASP A 319 -17.70 5.03 16.19
CA ASP A 319 -17.16 6.37 16.50
C ASP A 319 -16.49 7.08 15.30
N VAL A 320 -16.77 6.62 14.08
CA VAL A 320 -16.54 7.32 12.81
C VAL A 320 -17.80 7.16 11.97
N VAL A 321 -18.71 8.13 12.07
CA VAL A 321 -20.00 8.08 11.37
C VAL A 321 -19.82 8.43 9.89
N ILE A 322 -19.80 7.39 9.07
CA ILE A 322 -20.04 7.42 7.62
C ILE A 322 -21.52 7.12 7.41
N ASP A 323 -22.29 8.10 6.93
CA ASP A 323 -23.70 7.90 6.59
C ASP A 323 -23.87 7.10 5.29
N VAL A 324 -24.46 5.90 5.40
CA VAL A 324 -25.20 5.21 4.32
C VAL A 324 -26.52 4.69 4.87
N PRO A 325 -27.68 4.99 4.24
CA PRO A 325 -28.98 4.53 4.71
C PRO A 325 -29.38 3.14 4.15
N VAL A 326 -30.22 2.45 4.92
CA VAL A 326 -30.95 1.19 4.67
C VAL A 326 -32.08 1.36 3.65
N VAL A 327 -32.35 0.38 2.76
CA VAL A 327 -33.70 -0.15 2.42
C VAL A 327 -33.57 -1.54 1.74
N ASP A 328 -34.30 -2.54 2.23
CA ASP A 328 -34.59 -3.82 1.53
C ASP A 328 -35.74 -3.64 0.51
N GLU A 329 -35.60 -4.17 -0.71
CA GLU A 329 -36.52 -5.14 -1.36
C GLU A 329 -36.24 -5.29 -2.88
N ASP A 330 -35.98 -6.54 -3.26
CA ASP A 330 -36.12 -7.22 -4.56
C ASP A 330 -35.58 -6.65 -5.90
N GLU A 331 -34.50 -7.32 -6.33
CA GLU A 331 -34.07 -7.73 -7.68
C GLU A 331 -34.53 -6.91 -8.92
N ASN A 332 -33.69 -5.93 -9.34
CA ASN A 332 -33.26 -5.74 -10.75
C ASN A 332 -32.24 -4.58 -10.95
N ASP A 333 -31.14 -4.51 -10.17
CA ASP A 333 -30.37 -3.25 -10.01
C ASP A 333 -28.92 -3.24 -10.54
N GLU A 334 -28.57 -4.04 -11.57
CA GLU A 334 -27.31 -3.86 -12.32
C GLU A 334 -27.40 -2.74 -13.39
N LEU A 335 -28.61 -2.41 -13.87
CA LEU A 335 -28.79 -1.33 -14.86
C LEU A 335 -28.81 0.08 -14.26
N ALA A 336 -29.29 0.27 -13.02
CA ALA A 336 -29.43 1.61 -12.42
C ALA A 336 -28.08 2.24 -11.98
N GLN A 337 -27.07 1.42 -11.65
CA GLN A 337 -25.73 1.92 -11.30
C GLN A 337 -24.99 2.51 -12.51
N LEU A 338 -25.23 1.99 -13.72
CA LEU A 338 -24.73 2.57 -14.97
C LEU A 338 -25.38 3.93 -15.30
N ASP A 339 -26.63 4.14 -14.89
CA ASP A 339 -27.33 5.40 -15.10
C ASP A 339 -26.88 6.52 -14.14
N LYS A 340 -26.57 6.20 -12.87
CA LYS A 340 -26.02 7.18 -11.91
C LYS A 340 -24.65 7.73 -12.34
N ILE A 341 -23.80 6.89 -12.97
CA ILE A 341 -22.50 7.32 -13.51
C ILE A 341 -22.68 8.24 -14.73
N LYS A 342 -23.65 7.95 -15.60
CA LYS A 342 -24.03 8.85 -16.70
C LYS A 342 -24.58 10.18 -16.19
N ASP A 343 -25.31 10.17 -15.09
CA ASP A 343 -25.97 11.36 -14.53
C ASP A 343 -24.97 12.33 -13.86
N PHE A 344 -23.94 11.81 -13.18
CA PHE A 344 -22.84 12.63 -12.65
C PHE A 344 -22.05 13.33 -13.76
N LYS A 345 -21.76 12.60 -14.84
CA LYS A 345 -21.04 13.16 -16.00
C LYS A 345 -21.85 14.27 -16.67
N LYS A 346 -23.15 14.04 -16.90
CA LYS A 346 -24.08 15.05 -17.45
C LYS A 346 -24.22 16.28 -16.55
N PHE A 347 -24.32 16.08 -15.24
CA PHE A 347 -24.37 17.19 -14.27
C PHE A 347 -23.12 18.07 -14.38
N LYS A 348 -21.94 17.46 -14.37
CA LYS A 348 -20.68 18.22 -14.41
C LYS A 348 -20.55 19.03 -15.70
N GLU A 349 -20.88 18.43 -16.85
CA GLU A 349 -20.84 19.10 -18.15
C GLU A 349 -21.82 20.30 -18.18
N LYS A 350 -23.06 20.11 -17.71
CA LYS A 350 -24.06 21.18 -17.66
C LYS A 350 -23.69 22.33 -16.72
N THR A 351 -23.20 22.03 -15.52
CA THR A 351 -22.81 23.06 -14.54
C THR A 351 -21.61 23.87 -15.04
N ILE A 352 -20.66 23.24 -15.75
CA ILE A 352 -19.52 23.95 -16.37
C ILE A 352 -20.00 24.92 -17.45
N GLU A 353 -20.98 24.53 -18.28
CA GLU A 353 -21.53 25.41 -19.32
C GLU A 353 -22.29 26.61 -18.74
N GLU A 354 -23.09 26.38 -17.68
CA GLU A 354 -23.94 27.41 -17.08
C GLU A 354 -23.17 28.44 -16.23
N TYR A 355 -22.10 28.00 -15.56
CA TYR A 355 -21.26 28.80 -14.66
C TYR A 355 -19.91 29.18 -15.26
N LYS A 356 -19.74 29.04 -16.57
CA LYS A 356 -18.55 29.49 -17.29
C LYS A 356 -18.29 30.98 -17.04
N ASN A 357 -17.10 31.30 -16.55
CA ASN A 357 -16.64 32.61 -16.08
C ASN A 357 -17.45 33.22 -14.93
N LYS A 358 -18.14 32.40 -14.14
CA LYS A 358 -18.90 32.83 -12.96
C LYS A 358 -18.35 32.17 -11.70
N GLU A 359 -18.57 32.84 -10.58
CA GLU A 359 -18.28 32.31 -9.25
C GLU A 359 -19.18 31.09 -8.98
N LEU A 360 -18.55 30.01 -8.55
CA LEU A 360 -19.17 28.70 -8.40
C LEU A 360 -19.49 28.37 -6.94
N LEU A 361 -18.59 28.70 -6.00
CA LEU A 361 -18.80 28.61 -4.55
C LEU A 361 -17.62 29.24 -3.78
N ASN A 362 -17.81 29.50 -2.49
CA ASN A 362 -16.71 29.58 -1.51
C ASN A 362 -16.85 28.51 -0.43
N ASN A 363 -15.89 28.42 0.50
CA ASN A 363 -15.84 27.39 1.55
C ASN A 363 -15.85 25.95 0.99
N ALA A 364 -15.23 25.75 -0.16
CA ALA A 364 -15.07 24.43 -0.73
C ALA A 364 -14.30 23.51 0.24
N PRO A 365 -14.65 22.21 0.28
CA PRO A 365 -13.96 21.25 1.15
C PRO A 365 -12.46 21.27 0.85
N ASN A 366 -11.65 21.27 1.91
CA ASN A 366 -10.18 21.32 1.85
C ASN A 366 -9.57 22.62 1.30
N PHE A 367 -10.36 23.68 1.07
CA PHE A 367 -9.87 25.02 0.76
C PHE A 367 -10.00 25.95 1.96
N ILE A 368 -9.15 26.99 2.00
CA ILE A 368 -9.22 28.01 3.05
C ILE A 368 -10.62 28.65 3.01
N GLU A 369 -11.27 28.78 4.16
CA GLU A 369 -12.56 29.49 4.28
C GLU A 369 -12.47 30.86 3.57
N ASP A 370 -13.52 31.26 2.85
CA ASP A 370 -13.57 32.46 1.98
C ASP A 370 -12.75 32.40 0.66
N THR A 371 -12.24 31.23 0.29
CA THR A 371 -11.68 31.01 -1.06
C THR A 371 -12.81 30.89 -2.09
N ILE A 372 -12.91 31.85 -3.01
CA ILE A 372 -13.90 31.84 -4.09
C ILE A 372 -13.36 31.04 -5.28
N ILE A 373 -14.13 30.06 -5.73
CA ILE A 373 -13.82 29.20 -6.88
C ILE A 373 -14.67 29.62 -8.07
N VAL A 374 -14.05 29.72 -9.23
CA VAL A 374 -14.67 30.17 -10.50
C VAL A 374 -14.44 29.09 -11.56
N VAL A 375 -15.38 28.90 -12.49
CA VAL A 375 -15.15 28.11 -13.70
C VAL A 375 -14.56 29.03 -14.77
N ASN A 376 -13.37 28.75 -15.28
CA ASN A 376 -12.74 29.59 -16.29
C ASN A 376 -13.23 29.26 -17.73
N ASP A 377 -12.71 29.99 -18.72
CA ASP A 377 -13.05 29.84 -20.15
C ASP A 377 -12.83 28.43 -20.75
N LEU A 378 -12.01 27.61 -20.08
CA LEU A 378 -11.70 26.25 -20.49
C LEU A 378 -12.51 25.21 -19.71
N GLY A 379 -13.43 25.65 -18.85
CA GLY A 379 -14.27 24.78 -18.02
C GLY A 379 -13.55 24.19 -16.80
N LEU A 380 -12.41 24.77 -16.40
CA LEU A 380 -11.61 24.35 -15.25
C LEU A 380 -11.91 25.21 -14.03
N LEU A 381 -11.82 24.61 -12.85
CA LEU A 381 -11.98 25.33 -11.58
C LEU A 381 -10.69 26.09 -11.25
N VAL A 382 -10.83 27.38 -10.96
CA VAL A 382 -9.72 28.27 -10.60
C VAL A 382 -10.06 29.04 -9.33
N ASN A 383 -9.02 29.42 -8.58
CA ASN A 383 -9.18 30.31 -7.45
C ASN A 383 -9.26 31.76 -7.95
N SER A 384 -10.37 32.44 -7.66
CA SER A 384 -10.67 33.81 -8.13
C SER A 384 -9.61 34.85 -7.72
N LYS A 385 -8.97 34.69 -6.55
CA LYS A 385 -8.00 35.67 -6.02
C LYS A 385 -6.59 35.49 -6.58
N THR A 386 -6.24 34.30 -7.04
CA THR A 386 -4.86 33.94 -7.42
C THR A 386 -4.70 33.49 -8.87
N ASP A 387 -5.81 33.32 -9.60
CA ASP A 387 -5.88 32.72 -10.94
C ASP A 387 -5.23 31.33 -11.06
N LYS A 388 -4.95 30.69 -9.92
CA LYS A 388 -4.34 29.37 -9.89
C LYS A 388 -5.41 28.31 -10.19
N ILE A 389 -5.09 27.44 -11.15
CA ILE A 389 -5.92 26.30 -11.51
C ILE A 389 -5.93 25.27 -10.37
N ILE A 390 -7.12 24.84 -9.98
CA ILE A 390 -7.35 23.81 -8.97
C ILE A 390 -6.99 22.44 -9.56
N THR A 391 -6.27 21.63 -8.79
CA THR A 391 -5.78 20.34 -9.27
C THR A 391 -6.91 19.34 -9.53
N LYS A 392 -6.63 18.25 -10.24
CA LYS A 392 -7.67 17.31 -10.67
C LYS A 392 -8.33 16.60 -9.49
N GLU A 393 -7.55 16.26 -8.47
CA GLU A 393 -8.00 15.61 -7.24
C GLU A 393 -8.88 16.55 -6.41
N GLU A 394 -8.44 17.80 -6.20
CA GLU A 394 -9.21 18.82 -5.46
C GLU A 394 -10.49 19.22 -6.20
N ALA A 395 -10.42 19.37 -7.54
CA ALA A 395 -11.59 19.67 -8.35
C ALA A 395 -12.62 18.53 -8.30
N TYR A 396 -12.17 17.27 -8.23
CA TYR A 396 -13.06 16.13 -8.11
C TYR A 396 -13.84 16.15 -6.78
N GLU A 397 -13.18 16.49 -5.67
CA GLU A 397 -13.84 16.67 -4.38
C GLU A 397 -14.89 17.80 -4.41
N ILE A 398 -14.56 18.93 -5.05
CA ILE A 398 -15.51 20.04 -5.26
C ILE A 398 -16.70 19.60 -6.11
N TRP A 399 -16.49 18.86 -7.20
CA TRP A 399 -17.57 18.40 -8.06
C TRP A 399 -18.49 17.38 -7.38
N ILE A 400 -17.92 16.49 -6.56
CA ILE A 400 -18.71 15.58 -5.72
C ILE A 400 -19.52 16.38 -4.71
N TYR A 401 -18.91 17.36 -4.06
CA TYR A 401 -19.57 18.22 -3.09
C TYR A 401 -20.76 18.97 -3.72
N LEU A 402 -20.56 19.60 -4.88
CA LEU A 402 -21.63 20.32 -5.60
C LEU A 402 -22.71 19.38 -6.17
N PHE A 403 -22.35 18.16 -6.57
CA PHE A 403 -23.32 17.17 -7.04
C PHE A 403 -24.26 16.72 -5.92
N LYS A 404 -23.73 16.58 -4.71
CA LYS A 404 -24.49 16.25 -3.49
C LYS A 404 -25.25 17.46 -2.93
N ASN A 405 -24.73 18.68 -3.11
CA ASN A 405 -25.28 19.93 -2.57
C ASN A 405 -25.54 20.91 -3.72
N ARG A 406 -26.49 20.58 -4.60
CA ARG A 406 -26.74 21.36 -5.83
C ARG A 406 -27.25 22.78 -5.55
N ASP A 407 -27.85 22.98 -4.40
CA ASP A 407 -28.31 24.25 -3.84
C ASP A 407 -27.16 25.22 -3.52
N LYS A 408 -25.92 24.73 -3.39
CA LYS A 408 -24.73 25.56 -3.13
C LYS A 408 -24.02 26.06 -4.39
N ILE A 409 -24.45 25.62 -5.58
CA ILE A 409 -23.84 26.06 -6.84
C ILE A 409 -24.21 27.54 -7.07
N GLY A 410 -23.20 28.39 -7.20
CA GLY A 410 -23.34 29.83 -7.40
C GLY A 410 -23.59 30.64 -6.11
N VAL A 411 -23.49 30.01 -4.94
CA VAL A 411 -23.73 30.67 -3.64
C VAL A 411 -22.40 30.97 -2.94
N ILE A 412 -22.20 32.24 -2.56
CA ILE A 412 -21.03 32.70 -1.78
C ILE A 412 -21.49 33.04 -0.35
N GLU A 413 -21.11 32.21 0.62
CA GLU A 413 -21.45 32.35 2.04
C GLU A 413 -20.53 33.37 2.74
N LYS A 414 -21.07 34.30 3.55
CA LYS A 414 -20.25 35.28 4.29
C LYS A 414 -19.56 34.65 5.50
N VAL A 415 -18.23 34.55 5.50
CA VAL A 415 -17.44 34.01 6.63
C VAL A 415 -17.21 35.09 7.69
N SER A 416 -17.45 34.76 8.98
CA SER A 416 -17.26 35.70 10.10
C SER A 416 -15.77 35.98 10.34
N PRO A 417 -15.34 37.26 10.36
CA PRO A 417 -13.92 37.62 10.35
C PRO A 417 -13.17 37.33 11.66
N VAL A 418 -13.88 36.93 12.73
CA VAL A 418 -13.30 36.64 14.06
C VAL A 418 -12.74 35.23 14.20
N LYS A 419 -13.14 34.28 13.35
CA LYS A 419 -12.66 32.87 13.43
C LYS A 419 -11.13 32.75 13.35
N LYS A 420 -10.45 33.70 12.67
CA LYS A 420 -8.99 33.76 12.53
C LYS A 420 -8.21 33.94 13.85
N PHE A 421 -8.91 34.21 14.96
CA PHE A 421 -8.31 34.48 16.27
C PHE A 421 -8.37 33.29 17.24
N ILE A 422 -9.13 32.25 16.94
CA ILE A 422 -9.22 31.03 17.75
C ILE A 422 -7.87 30.29 17.70
N GLY A 423 -7.43 29.75 18.85
CA GLY A 423 -6.14 29.07 19.05
C GLY A 423 -4.95 29.99 19.32
N LYS A 424 -5.17 31.30 19.57
CA LYS A 424 -4.09 32.25 19.92
C LYS A 424 -3.94 32.39 21.43
N ASN A 425 -2.68 32.46 21.89
CA ASN A 425 -2.34 32.65 23.29
C ASN A 425 -2.17 34.13 23.63
N ILE A 426 -2.80 34.57 24.72
CA ILE A 426 -2.76 35.94 25.23
C ILE A 426 -2.35 35.99 26.71
N ILE A 427 -1.72 37.09 27.11
CA ILE A 427 -1.36 37.37 28.50
C ILE A 427 -2.43 38.26 29.12
N VAL A 428 -2.94 37.89 30.29
CA VAL A 428 -3.89 38.69 31.06
C VAL A 428 -3.30 38.99 32.45
N GLU A 429 -3.19 40.27 32.79
CA GLU A 429 -2.74 40.71 34.12
C GLU A 429 -3.91 40.77 35.10
N ARG A 430 -3.81 40.10 36.25
CA ARG A 430 -4.84 40.08 37.30
C ARG A 430 -4.26 40.42 38.66
N PHE A 431 -5.04 41.15 39.45
CA PHE A 431 -4.68 41.41 40.84
C PHE A 431 -4.98 40.16 41.68
N VAL A 432 -3.97 39.67 42.39
CA VAL A 432 -4.09 38.50 43.26
C VAL A 432 -4.19 39.00 44.70
N GLU A 433 -5.41 39.00 45.27
CA GLU A 433 -5.69 39.54 46.61
C GLU A 433 -4.79 38.94 47.69
N SER A 434 -4.46 37.65 47.59
CA SER A 434 -3.60 36.95 48.55
C SER A 434 -2.13 37.40 48.55
N ARG A 435 -1.67 38.06 47.47
CA ARG A 435 -0.30 38.56 47.32
C ARG A 435 -0.20 40.08 47.24
N GLY A 436 -1.33 40.79 47.14
CA GLY A 436 -1.39 42.24 47.04
C GLY A 436 -0.72 42.83 45.78
N ILE A 437 -0.45 42.00 44.76
CA ILE A 437 0.32 42.36 43.55
C ILE A 437 -0.44 41.87 42.30
N LYS A 438 -0.19 42.50 41.14
CA LYS A 438 -0.66 42.02 39.82
C LYS A 438 0.25 40.91 39.29
N ASP A 439 -0.35 39.78 38.91
CA ASP A 439 0.33 38.63 38.31
C ASP A 439 -0.12 38.41 36.86
N LYS A 440 0.69 37.71 36.06
CA LYS A 440 0.47 37.47 34.62
C LYS A 440 0.03 36.04 34.38
N PHE A 441 -1.10 35.87 33.71
CA PHE A 441 -1.68 34.58 33.35
C PHE A 441 -1.69 34.42 31.83
N ILE A 442 -1.50 33.20 31.33
CA ILE A 442 -1.48 32.91 29.89
C ILE A 442 -2.72 32.08 29.56
N TYR A 443 -3.52 32.58 28.63
CA TYR A 443 -4.76 31.95 28.19
C TYR A 443 -4.73 31.65 26.69
N GLU A 444 -5.31 30.53 26.28
CA GLU A 444 -5.66 30.23 24.88
C GLU A 444 -7.09 30.65 24.57
N ILE A 445 -7.32 31.29 23.41
CA ILE A 445 -8.66 31.62 22.93
C ILE A 445 -9.27 30.38 22.27
N ILE A 446 -10.18 29.70 22.95
CA ILE A 446 -10.78 28.47 22.46
C ILE A 446 -12.06 28.71 21.63
N ASP A 447 -12.72 29.86 21.85
CA ASP A 447 -13.92 30.24 21.08
C ASP A 447 -14.17 31.75 21.14
N ILE A 448 -14.93 32.28 20.17
CA ILE A 448 -15.40 33.67 20.12
C ILE A 448 -16.88 33.70 19.76
N LEU A 449 -17.71 33.99 20.77
CA LEU A 449 -19.15 34.01 20.64
C LEU A 449 -19.62 35.42 20.25
N GLN A 450 -20.48 35.51 19.22
CA GLN A 450 -21.20 36.75 18.92
C GLN A 450 -22.45 36.81 19.82
N GLU A 451 -22.44 37.67 20.83
CA GLU A 451 -23.56 37.80 21.77
C GLU A 451 -24.45 39.01 21.46
N GLU A 452 -23.92 40.04 20.78
CA GLU A 452 -24.70 41.19 20.28
C GLU A 452 -24.29 41.55 18.84
N GLU A 453 -25.02 42.47 18.21
CA GLU A 453 -24.74 42.94 16.86
C GLU A 453 -23.33 43.59 16.80
N ASN A 454 -22.40 42.94 16.08
CA ASN A 454 -20.99 43.32 15.99
C ASN A 454 -20.20 43.34 17.32
N GLN A 455 -20.67 42.67 18.37
CA GLN A 455 -19.90 42.48 19.60
C GLN A 455 -19.64 41.00 19.91
N PHE A 456 -18.42 40.73 20.32
CA PHE A 456 -17.88 39.39 20.48
C PHE A 456 -17.33 39.18 21.89
N ARG A 457 -17.54 37.99 22.45
CA ARG A 457 -16.97 37.55 23.73
C ARG A 457 -16.00 36.41 23.51
N MET A 458 -14.78 36.56 24.01
CA MET A 458 -13.78 35.49 24.00
C MET A 458 -14.06 34.47 25.11
N VAL A 459 -13.89 33.20 24.78
CA VAL A 459 -13.81 32.09 25.73
C VAL A 459 -12.34 31.71 25.84
N LEU A 460 -11.82 31.69 27.07
CA LEU A 460 -10.40 31.58 27.38
C LEU A 460 -10.16 30.36 28.26
N GLU A 461 -9.09 29.62 27.99
CA GLU A 461 -8.61 28.50 28.82
C GLU A 461 -7.21 28.81 29.34
N ASP A 462 -7.01 28.75 30.66
CA ASP A 462 -5.68 28.95 31.26
C ASP A 462 -4.78 27.75 30.93
N ILE A 463 -3.58 28.02 30.40
CA ILE A 463 -2.71 26.96 29.88
C ILE A 463 -2.09 26.10 30.99
N TYR A 464 -2.05 26.58 32.23
CA TYR A 464 -1.40 25.88 33.34
C TYR A 464 -2.38 25.13 34.24
N ASP A 465 -3.59 25.67 34.45
CA ASP A 465 -4.61 25.03 35.29
C ASP A 465 -5.83 24.49 34.53
N ASN A 466 -5.86 24.65 33.20
CA ASN A 466 -6.95 24.24 32.28
C ASN A 466 -8.33 24.76 32.69
N LYS A 467 -8.38 25.87 33.43
CA LYS A 467 -9.64 26.47 33.82
C LYS A 467 -10.19 27.32 32.69
N VAL A 468 -11.38 26.96 32.22
CA VAL A 468 -12.11 27.70 31.20
C VAL A 468 -12.95 28.81 31.82
N GLU A 469 -12.87 30.01 31.24
CA GLU A 469 -13.66 31.16 31.64
C GLU A 469 -14.03 32.05 30.45
N LYS A 470 -15.11 32.82 30.59
CA LYS A 470 -15.52 33.82 29.60
C LYS A 470 -14.92 35.18 29.96
N ALA A 471 -14.41 35.89 28.96
CA ALA A 471 -13.98 37.26 29.14
C ALA A 471 -15.15 38.13 29.62
N LYS A 472 -14.92 38.97 30.63
CA LYS A 472 -15.97 39.80 31.25
C LYS A 472 -16.48 40.90 30.32
N THR A 473 -15.72 41.26 29.30
CA THR A 473 -16.01 42.36 28.37
C THR A 473 -16.40 41.84 27.00
N LEU A 474 -17.44 42.44 26.42
CA LEU A 474 -17.76 42.33 25.01
C LEU A 474 -16.91 43.32 24.22
N LEU A 475 -16.36 42.89 23.09
CA LEU A 475 -15.49 43.70 22.25
C LEU A 475 -16.01 43.75 20.82
N THR A 476 -15.93 44.92 20.19
CA THR A 476 -16.09 45.03 18.73
C THR A 476 -14.94 44.34 18.00
N TYR A 477 -15.09 44.08 16.70
CA TYR A 477 -14.03 43.45 15.90
C TYR A 477 -12.67 44.15 16.02
N GLU A 478 -12.65 45.48 15.86
CA GLU A 478 -11.42 46.28 15.94
C GLU A 478 -10.79 46.25 17.33
N GLN A 479 -11.62 46.30 18.38
CA GLN A 479 -11.16 46.19 19.76
C GLN A 479 -10.60 44.81 20.06
N LEU A 480 -11.25 43.75 19.57
CA LEU A 480 -10.82 42.37 19.72
C LEU A 480 -9.49 42.13 19.00
N GLU A 481 -9.36 42.56 17.75
CA GLU A 481 -8.10 42.46 16.99
C GLU A 481 -6.95 43.20 17.69
N LYS A 482 -7.20 44.45 18.11
CA LYS A 482 -6.20 45.25 18.83
C LYS A 482 -5.81 44.62 20.16
N TYR A 483 -6.78 44.12 20.93
CA TYR A 483 -6.54 43.48 22.22
C TYR A 483 -5.67 42.22 22.09
N ILE A 484 -5.97 41.36 21.11
CA ILE A 484 -5.22 40.12 20.87
C ILE A 484 -3.79 40.42 20.41
N ILE A 485 -3.61 41.43 19.54
CA ILE A 485 -2.27 41.84 19.08
C ILE A 485 -1.44 42.38 20.25
N GLN A 486 -2.01 43.23 21.09
CA GLN A 486 -1.30 43.87 22.20
C GLN A 486 -0.90 42.88 23.31
N ASN A 487 -1.69 41.83 23.51
CA ASN A 487 -1.50 40.87 24.59
C ASN A 487 -0.96 39.53 24.12
N LYS A 488 -0.51 39.40 22.87
CA LYS A 488 -0.03 38.14 22.31
C LYS A 488 1.16 37.58 23.12
N TYR A 489 1.07 36.32 23.52
CA TYR A 489 2.20 35.61 24.13
C TYR A 489 3.09 34.98 23.04
N GLU A 490 4.38 35.28 23.06
CA GLU A 490 5.39 34.59 22.24
C GLU A 490 6.46 33.98 23.15
N GLU A 491 6.55 32.65 23.15
CA GLU A 491 7.50 31.91 23.96
C GLU A 491 8.93 32.17 23.44
N LYS A 492 9.78 32.83 24.24
CA LYS A 492 11.19 33.03 23.89
C LYS A 492 11.89 31.67 23.96
N LYS A 493 12.12 31.04 22.80
CA LYS A 493 13.04 29.91 22.65
C LYS A 493 14.46 30.38 23.00
N TYR A 494 14.96 29.95 24.16
CA TYR A 494 16.39 30.00 24.49
C TYR A 494 17.05 28.68 24.12
#